data_AF-A0A967SDX3-F1
#
_entry.id   AF-A0A967SDX3-F1
#
_cell.length_a   1.000
_cell.length_b   1.000
_cell.length_c   1.000
_cell.angle_alpha   90.00
_cell.angle_beta   90.00
_cell.angle_gamma   90.00
#
_symmetry.space_group_name_H-M   'P 1'
#
loop_
_entity.id
_entity.type
_entity.pdbx_description
1 polymer ?
#
loop_
_entity_poly.entity_id
_entity_poly.type
_entity_poly.pdbx_seq_one_letter_code
_entity_poly.pdbx_strand_id
1 'polypeptide(L)' 'LKWREAHFDRLAGTESLRRAILAGADVEEATAGWAEQAASFEALRRDYLLYGSDPDYAALE' A
#
# COMPACT_ATOMS: atom_id res chain seq x y z
N LEU A 1 14.57 17.26 15.39
CA LEU A 1 13.88 15.95 15.30
C LEU A 1 14.90 14.82 15.41
N LYS A 2 14.52 13.65 15.94
CA LYS A 2 15.35 12.42 15.89
C LYS A 2 14.65 11.38 15.03
N TRP A 3 15.41 10.72 14.15
CA TRP A 3 14.94 9.57 13.39
C TRP A 3 14.57 8.42 14.32
N ARG A 4 13.44 7.74 14.02
CA ARG A 4 12.96 6.57 14.74
C ARG A 4 12.43 5.56 13.73
N GLU A 5 13.18 4.49 13.49
CA GLU A 5 12.81 3.43 12.54
C GLU A 5 11.43 2.85 12.82
N ALA A 6 11.13 2.60 14.10
CA ALA A 6 9.82 2.10 14.51
C ALA A 6 8.64 3.02 14.13
N HIS A 7 8.86 4.33 13.93
CA HIS A 7 7.80 5.22 13.46
C HIS A 7 7.60 5.09 11.97
N PHE A 8 8.68 4.94 11.20
CA PHE A 8 8.60 4.67 9.76
C PHE A 8 7.93 3.33 9.50
N ASP A 9 8.38 2.27 10.18
CA ASP A 9 7.87 0.90 9.97
C ASP A 9 6.37 0.81 10.33
N ARG A 10 5.90 1.60 11.31
CA ARG A 10 4.47 1.70 11.65
C ARG A 10 3.63 2.41 10.59
N LEU A 11 4.17 3.44 9.96
CA LEU A 11 3.48 4.15 8.87
C LEU A 11 3.46 3.31 7.59
N ALA A 12 4.58 2.63 7.30
CA ALA A 12 4.70 1.72 6.16
C ALA A 12 3.91 0.41 6.36
N GLY A 13 3.55 0.08 7.61
CA GLY A 13 2.93 -1.21 7.95
C GLY A 13 3.90 -2.40 7.91
N THR A 14 5.19 -2.16 7.64
CA THR A 14 6.23 -3.19 7.53
C THR A 14 7.63 -2.57 7.67
N GLU A 15 8.59 -3.36 8.16
CA GLU A 15 10.02 -2.99 8.15
C GLU A 15 10.71 -3.26 6.79
N SER A 16 10.08 -4.05 5.92
CA SER A 16 10.69 -4.47 4.64
C SER A 16 10.97 -3.28 3.73
N LEU A 17 10.07 -2.29 3.69
CA LEU A 17 10.24 -1.08 2.89
C LEU A 17 11.49 -0.30 3.30
N ARG A 18 11.70 -0.10 4.61
CA ARG A 18 12.89 0.58 5.13
C ARG A 18 14.16 -0.17 4.76
N ARG A 19 14.15 -1.50 4.92
CA ARG A 19 15.31 -2.35 4.62
C ARG A 19 15.67 -2.31 3.13
N ALA A 20 14.68 -2.30 2.23
CA ALA A 20 14.90 -2.14 0.80
C ALA A 20 15.57 -0.79 0.47
N ILE A 21 15.05 0.31 1.02
CA ILE A 21 15.63 1.66 0.84
C ILE A 21 17.08 1.70 1.36
N LEU A 22 17.33 1.17 2.55
CA LEU A 22 18.68 1.13 3.14
C LEU A 22 19.65 0.23 2.35
N ALA A 23 19.14 -0.78 1.66
CA ALA A 23 19.91 -1.63 0.75
C ALA A 23 20.19 -0.96 -0.61
N GLY A 24 19.63 0.22 -0.88
CA GLY A 24 19.81 0.96 -2.12
C GLY A 24 18.89 0.50 -3.25
N ALA A 25 17.81 -0.23 -2.93
CA ALA A 25 16.80 -0.59 -3.92
C ALA A 25 16.15 0.67 -4.51
N ASP A 26 15.82 0.61 -5.80
CA ASP A 26 15.01 1.65 -6.43
C ASP A 26 13.52 1.54 -6.05
N VAL A 27 12.69 2.45 -6.56
CA VAL A 27 11.28 2.52 -6.20
C VAL A 27 10.53 1.28 -6.71
N GLU A 28 10.83 0.87 -7.93
CA GLU A 28 10.24 -0.28 -8.58
C GLU A 28 10.55 -1.57 -7.80
N GLU A 29 11.79 -1.77 -7.38
CA GLU A 29 12.22 -2.90 -6.55
C GLU A 29 11.59 -2.87 -5.16
N ALA A 30 11.52 -1.70 -4.53
CA ALA A 30 10.93 -1.56 -3.20
C ALA A 30 9.40 -1.78 -3.20
N THR A 31 8.74 -1.61 -4.35
CA THR A 31 7.28 -1.68 -4.50
C THR A 31 6.78 -2.84 -5.36
N ALA A 32 7.66 -3.69 -5.88
CA ALA A 32 7.35 -4.74 -6.86
C ALA A 32 6.18 -5.66 -6.46
N GLY A 33 5.97 -5.92 -5.17
CA GLY A 33 4.88 -6.77 -4.66
C GLY A 33 3.55 -6.05 -4.42
N TRP A 34 3.51 -4.72 -4.49
CA TRP A 34 2.32 -3.95 -4.08
C TRP A 34 1.15 -4.15 -5.01
N ALA A 35 1.38 -4.29 -6.31
CA ALA A 35 0.31 -4.49 -7.29
C ALA A 35 -0.47 -5.79 -7.01
N GLU A 36 0.23 -6.89 -6.73
CA GLU A 36 -0.40 -8.18 -6.41
C GLU A 36 -1.11 -8.14 -5.05
N GLN A 37 -0.50 -7.52 -4.05
CA GLN A 37 -1.10 -7.33 -2.72
C GLN A 37 -2.36 -6.47 -2.77
N ALA A 38 -2.33 -5.38 -3.54
CA ALA A 38 -3.47 -4.51 -3.77
C ALA A 38 -4.60 -5.25 -4.49
N ALA A 39 -4.31 -5.97 -5.58
CA ALA A 39 -5.30 -6.77 -6.29
C ALA A 39 -5.94 -7.85 -5.39
N SER A 40 -5.13 -8.51 -4.55
CA SER A 40 -5.61 -9.50 -3.58
C SER A 40 -6.54 -8.86 -2.55
N PHE A 41 -6.19 -7.68 -2.04
CA PHE A 41 -7.03 -6.93 -1.10
C PHE A 41 -8.32 -6.42 -1.76
N GLU A 42 -8.25 -5.97 -3.01
CA GLU A 42 -9.42 -5.54 -3.78
C GLU A 42 -10.41 -6.69 -4.04
N ALA A 43 -9.91 -7.89 -4.30
CA ALA A 43 -10.75 -9.08 -4.39
C ALA A 43 -11.41 -9.41 -3.03
N LEU A 44 -10.63 -9.36 -1.94
CA LEU A 44 -11.12 -9.62 -0.59
C LEU A 44 -12.19 -8.61 -0.14
N ARG A 45 -11.99 -7.31 -0.41
CA ARG A 45 -12.89 -6.25 0.07
C ARG A 45 -14.26 -6.28 -0.60
N ARG A 46 -14.37 -6.90 -1.78
CA ARG A 46 -15.59 -6.88 -2.62
C ARG A 46 -16.84 -7.34 -1.88
N ASP A 47 -16.70 -8.37 -1.05
CA ASP A 47 -17.83 -8.95 -0.30
C ASP A 47 -18.30 -8.06 0.87
N TYR A 48 -17.52 -7.02 1.20
CA TYR A 48 -17.78 -6.09 2.30
C TYR A 48 -18.17 -4.69 1.83
N LEU A 49 -18.26 -4.44 0.52
CA LEU A 49 -18.61 -3.13 -0.03
C LEU A 49 -20.11 -2.87 0.11
N LEU A 50 -20.47 -1.83 0.88
CA LEU A 50 -21.86 -1.36 1.03
C LEU A 50 -22.29 -0.41 -0.09
N TYR A 51 -21.32 0.28 -0.68
CA TYR A 51 -21.48 1.09 -1.88
C TYR A 51 -20.72 0.38 -2.98
N GLY A 52 -21.38 0.12 -4.11
CA GLY A 52 -20.74 -0.56 -5.23
C GLY A 52 -19.46 0.16 -5.64
N SER A 53 -18.51 -0.57 -6.23
CA SER A 53 -17.38 0.02 -6.95
C SER A 53 -17.82 0.63 -8.30
N ASP A 54 -19.03 1.19 -8.32
CA ASP A 54 -19.80 1.52 -9.51
C ASP A 54 -19.24 2.81 -10.14
N PRO A 55 -19.09 2.88 -11.48
CA PRO A 55 -18.67 4.10 -12.17
C PRO A 55 -19.61 5.29 -11.94
N ASP A 56 -20.83 5.07 -11.46
CA ASP A 56 -21.79 6.13 -11.16
C ASP A 56 -21.34 7.08 -10.04
N TYR A 57 -20.38 6.69 -9.19
CA TYR A 57 -19.75 7.61 -8.22
C TYR A 57 -18.63 8.47 -8.82
N ALA A 58 -18.12 8.16 -10.01
CA ALA A 58 -17.15 9.00 -10.72
C ALA A 58 -17.80 10.24 -11.38
N ALA A 59 -19.14 10.27 -11.46
CA ALA A 59 -19.91 11.35 -12.09
C ALA A 59 -20.34 12.47 -11.12
N LEU A 60 -19.85 12.45 -9.86
CA LEU A 60 -20.17 13.44 -8.82
C LEU A 60 -19.01 14.42 -8.51
N GLU A 61 -17.93 14.42 -9.31
CA GLU A 61 -16.91 15.49 -9.35
C GLU A 61 -17.06 16.32 -10.64
#